data_AF-A0A2D0KQX2-F1
#
_entry.id   AF-A0A2D0KQX2-F1
#
_cell.length_a   1.000
_cell.length_b   1.000
_cell.length_c   1.000
_cell.angle_alpha   90.00
_cell.angle_beta   90.00
_cell.angle_gamma   90.00
#
_symmetry.space_group_name_H-M   'P 1'
#
loop_
_entity.id
_entity.type
_entity.pdbx_description
1 polymer ?
#
loop_
_entity_poly.entity_id
_entity_poly.type
_entity_poly.pdbx_seq_one_letter_code
_entity_poly.pdbx_strand_id
1 'polypeptide(L)'
;MASPVNLWEQALLLAHSRLIPLFCSASSQQRCLAYLRGLLSDVERKNGWQLAEWLGERSPDGIQYFLERAHWDAEAARDILRDYVTAHLGDEQGILIIDETGFIKKGTHSASVQRQYSGTAGRIENSQIGVFLCYAGNGGHAFIDRALYLPKQWTTDRLRCDAAGMPDSVSFATKPQLARHMLARAFKANIPCRWVTADAVYGQDRRLRCWLESQHPPFVLAIPKNEWLWWQTPHYTRADTIAASLTDDD
;
A
#
# COMPACT_ATOMS: atom_id res chain seq x y z
N MET A 1 -34.02 7.59 -14.83
CA MET A 1 -32.54 7.56 -14.71
C MET A 1 -32.21 7.83 -13.25
N ALA A 2 -31.49 6.93 -12.58
CA ALA A 2 -31.04 7.20 -11.22
C ALA A 2 -30.06 8.38 -11.22
N SER A 3 -30.22 9.32 -10.29
CA SER A 3 -29.26 10.43 -10.10
C SER A 3 -27.85 9.86 -9.84
N PRO A 4 -26.77 10.47 -10.34
CA PRO A 4 -25.40 10.02 -10.09
C PRO A 4 -25.07 9.83 -8.59
N VAL A 5 -25.74 10.58 -7.71
CA VAL A 5 -25.63 10.45 -6.25
C VAL A 5 -26.04 9.05 -5.77
N ASN A 6 -27.03 8.44 -6.42
CA ASN A 6 -27.54 7.12 -6.05
C ASN A 6 -26.58 5.98 -6.47
N LEU A 7 -25.86 6.15 -7.57
CA LEU A 7 -24.88 5.15 -8.04
C LEU A 7 -23.67 5.05 -7.10
N TRP A 8 -23.13 6.18 -6.65
CA TRP A 8 -22.01 6.20 -5.72
C TRP A 8 -22.38 5.60 -4.36
N GLU A 9 -23.56 5.94 -3.85
CA GLU A 9 -24.05 5.37 -2.60
C GLU A 9 -24.26 3.86 -2.70
N GLN A 10 -24.84 3.37 -3.81
CA GLN A 10 -24.98 1.94 -4.05
C GLN A 10 -23.62 1.24 -4.13
N ALA A 11 -22.65 1.81 -4.84
CA ALA A 11 -21.29 1.24 -4.93
C ALA A 11 -20.62 1.15 -3.56
N LEU A 12 -20.75 2.20 -2.73
CA LEU A 12 -20.22 2.20 -1.37
C LEU A 12 -20.90 1.15 -0.49
N LEU A 13 -22.23 1.00 -0.57
CA LEU A 13 -22.97 -0.02 0.18
C LEU A 13 -22.60 -1.43 -0.26
N LEU A 14 -22.38 -1.66 -1.56
CA LEU A 14 -21.89 -2.93 -2.09
C LEU A 14 -20.48 -3.25 -1.56
N ALA A 15 -19.56 -2.30 -1.59
CA ALA A 15 -18.22 -2.47 -1.04
C ALA A 15 -18.26 -2.74 0.48
N HIS A 16 -19.06 -1.97 1.22
CA HIS A 16 -19.25 -2.14 2.66
C HIS A 16 -19.84 -3.51 3.01
N SER A 17 -20.82 -4.01 2.23
CA SER A 17 -21.44 -5.31 2.46
C SER A 17 -20.44 -6.46 2.48
N ARG A 18 -19.36 -6.36 1.68
CA ARG A 18 -18.27 -7.34 1.66
C ARG A 18 -17.41 -7.31 2.93
N LEU A 19 -17.32 -6.16 3.59
CA LEU A 19 -16.55 -5.98 4.83
C LEU A 19 -17.31 -6.40 6.09
N ILE A 20 -18.65 -6.50 6.02
CA ILE A 20 -19.51 -6.87 7.16
C ILE A 20 -19.01 -8.11 7.94
N PRO A 21 -18.60 -9.22 7.28
CA PRO A 21 -18.14 -10.42 7.98
C PRO A 21 -16.90 -10.23 8.86
N LEU A 22 -16.14 -9.14 8.68
CA LEU A 22 -14.94 -8.84 9.46
C LEU A 22 -15.24 -8.31 10.87
N PHE A 23 -16.49 -7.92 11.14
CA PHE A 23 -16.86 -7.22 12.35
C PHE A 23 -17.75 -8.07 13.24
N CYS A 24 -17.36 -8.19 14.51
CA CYS A 24 -18.09 -8.98 15.51
C CYS A 24 -19.40 -8.33 16.00
N SER A 25 -19.67 -7.06 15.68
CA SER A 25 -20.86 -6.35 16.17
C SER A 25 -21.49 -5.47 15.09
N ALA A 26 -22.83 -5.34 15.14
CA ALA A 26 -23.58 -4.44 14.27
C ALA A 26 -23.12 -2.97 14.43
N SER A 27 -22.74 -2.57 15.66
CA SER A 27 -22.21 -1.24 15.93
C SER A 27 -20.89 -0.98 15.21
N SER A 28 -19.96 -1.96 15.19
CA SER A 28 -18.70 -1.84 14.43
C SER A 28 -18.95 -1.81 12.91
N GLN A 29 -19.92 -2.60 12.41
CA GLN A 29 -20.31 -2.58 11.00
C GLN A 29 -20.83 -1.21 10.57
N GLN A 30 -21.77 -0.64 11.35
CA GLN A 30 -22.31 0.70 11.10
C GLN A 30 -21.21 1.76 11.18
N ARG A 31 -20.28 1.62 12.13
CA ARG A 31 -19.16 2.55 12.26
C ARG A 31 -18.19 2.49 11.08
N CYS A 32 -17.91 1.30 10.54
CA CYS A 32 -17.14 1.17 9.31
C CYS A 32 -17.76 1.96 8.16
N LEU A 33 -19.07 1.82 7.94
CA LEU A 33 -19.77 2.57 6.88
C LEU A 33 -19.71 4.09 7.14
N ALA A 34 -19.96 4.52 8.38
CA ALA A 34 -19.86 5.93 8.76
C ALA A 34 -18.46 6.50 8.52
N TYR A 35 -17.42 5.74 8.89
CA TYR A 35 -16.03 6.13 8.68
C TYR A 35 -15.69 6.24 7.18
N LEU A 36 -16.10 5.26 6.36
CA LEU A 36 -15.90 5.32 4.91
C LEU A 36 -16.61 6.53 4.27
N ARG A 37 -17.86 6.80 4.68
CA ARG A 37 -18.58 8.01 4.25
C ARG A 37 -17.83 9.29 4.62
N GLY A 38 -17.30 9.37 5.84
CA GLY A 38 -16.48 10.51 6.27
C GLY A 38 -15.14 10.63 5.53
N LEU A 39 -14.52 9.52 5.13
CA LEU A 39 -13.32 9.55 4.27
C LEU A 39 -13.62 10.07 2.87
N LEU A 40 -14.80 9.73 2.32
CA LEU A 40 -15.23 10.14 0.98
C LEU A 40 -15.93 11.52 0.96
N SER A 41 -16.17 12.13 2.11
CA SER A 41 -16.81 13.45 2.20
C SER A 41 -15.85 14.59 1.87
N ASP A 42 -16.36 15.81 1.90
CA ASP A 42 -15.66 17.07 1.74
C ASP A 42 -14.86 17.53 2.98
N VAL A 43 -14.85 16.74 4.06
CA VAL A 43 -14.06 17.06 5.27
C VAL A 43 -12.57 17.15 4.91
N GLU A 44 -11.98 18.33 5.04
CA GLU A 44 -10.61 18.60 4.58
C GLU A 44 -9.56 17.74 5.30
N ARG A 45 -9.59 17.69 6.65
CA ARG A 45 -8.68 16.82 7.41
C ARG A 45 -9.42 15.65 8.03
N LYS A 46 -9.05 14.45 7.58
CA LYS A 46 -9.64 13.17 8.00
C LYS A 46 -9.09 12.70 9.35
N ASN A 47 -9.26 13.51 10.41
CA ASN A 47 -8.95 13.10 11.79
C ASN A 47 -10.22 12.73 12.58
N GLY A 48 -10.05 12.04 13.72
CA GLY A 48 -11.17 11.54 14.50
C GLY A 48 -12.16 12.61 14.96
N TRP A 49 -11.70 13.84 15.22
CA TRP A 49 -12.57 14.94 15.65
C TRP A 49 -13.43 15.46 14.49
N GLN A 50 -12.81 15.84 13.38
CA GLN A 50 -13.51 16.40 12.24
C GLN A 50 -14.44 15.38 11.56
N LEU A 51 -14.07 14.10 11.57
CA LEU A 51 -14.95 13.03 11.11
C LEU A 51 -16.15 12.83 12.04
N ALA A 52 -15.95 12.89 13.36
CA ALA A 52 -17.04 12.78 14.33
C ALA A 52 -18.01 13.97 14.22
N GLU A 53 -17.49 15.20 14.09
CA GLU A 53 -18.32 16.40 13.87
C GLU A 53 -19.15 16.29 12.59
N TRP A 54 -18.53 15.82 11.49
CA TRP A 54 -19.24 15.61 10.23
C TRP A 54 -20.34 14.54 10.34
N LEU A 55 -20.15 13.53 11.19
CA LEU A 55 -21.16 12.53 11.51
C LEU A 55 -22.24 13.02 12.49
N GLY A 56 -22.13 14.25 13.01
CA GLY A 56 -23.06 14.81 14.00
C GLY A 56 -22.84 14.29 15.42
N GLU A 57 -21.65 13.81 15.74
CA GLU A 57 -21.30 13.25 17.05
C GLU A 57 -20.74 14.30 17.99
N ARG A 58 -20.97 14.10 19.30
CA ARG A 58 -20.52 15.03 20.35
C ARG A 58 -19.06 14.87 20.74
N SER A 59 -18.46 13.72 20.42
CA SER A 59 -17.08 13.38 20.78
C SER A 59 -16.45 12.46 19.73
N PRO A 60 -15.11 12.41 19.63
CA PRO A 60 -14.39 11.56 18.68
C PRO A 60 -14.33 10.10 19.12
N ASP A 61 -14.85 9.78 20.31
CA ASP A 61 -14.64 8.50 21.00
C ASP A 61 -15.10 7.32 20.15
N GLY A 62 -16.21 7.47 19.41
CA GLY A 62 -16.71 6.41 18.54
C GLY A 62 -15.76 6.10 17.38
N ILE A 63 -15.20 7.13 16.73
CA ILE A 63 -14.22 6.95 15.65
C ILE A 63 -12.89 6.42 16.20
N GLN A 64 -12.43 6.94 17.33
CA GLN A 64 -11.20 6.48 17.97
C GLN A 64 -11.33 5.02 18.42
N TYR A 65 -12.44 4.65 19.06
CA TYR A 65 -12.70 3.27 19.45
C TYR A 65 -12.66 2.33 18.23
N PHE A 66 -13.27 2.72 17.11
CA PHE A 66 -13.27 1.90 15.91
C PHE A 66 -11.88 1.68 15.30
N LEU A 67 -11.03 2.71 15.31
CA LEU A 67 -9.69 2.63 14.73
C LEU A 67 -8.66 1.98 15.67
N GLU A 68 -8.84 2.12 16.99
CA GLU A 68 -7.87 1.69 18.00
C GLU A 68 -8.23 0.37 18.69
N ARG A 69 -9.52 0.14 18.95
CA ARG A 69 -9.97 -0.90 19.91
C ARG A 69 -10.94 -1.92 19.33
N ALA A 70 -11.68 -1.57 18.28
CA ALA A 70 -12.57 -2.53 17.64
C ALA A 70 -11.76 -3.66 17.02
N HIS A 71 -12.19 -4.90 17.27
CA HIS A 71 -11.56 -6.07 16.69
C HIS A 71 -12.08 -6.31 15.27
N TRP A 72 -11.17 -6.22 14.29
CA TRP A 72 -11.39 -6.60 12.89
C TRP A 72 -10.05 -6.97 12.26
N ASP A 73 -10.08 -7.84 11.25
CA ASP A 73 -8.88 -8.32 10.59
C ASP A 73 -8.51 -7.42 9.40
N ALA A 74 -7.42 -6.67 9.58
CA ALA A 74 -6.93 -5.73 8.58
C ALA A 74 -6.28 -6.41 7.35
N GLU A 75 -5.86 -7.66 7.48
CA GLU A 75 -5.31 -8.47 6.39
C GLU A 75 -6.44 -9.12 5.58
N ALA A 76 -7.48 -9.61 6.26
CA ALA A 76 -8.70 -10.06 5.58
C ALA A 76 -9.42 -8.90 4.84
N ALA A 77 -9.42 -7.69 5.42
CA ALA A 77 -9.91 -6.49 4.73
C ALA A 77 -9.10 -6.20 3.44
N ARG A 78 -7.79 -6.40 3.47
CA ARG A 78 -6.93 -6.28 2.28
C ARG A 78 -7.31 -7.30 1.22
N ASP A 79 -7.56 -8.56 1.60
CA ASP A 79 -7.98 -9.58 0.65
C ASP A 79 -9.34 -9.26 0.01
N ILE A 80 -10.31 -8.80 0.81
CA ILE A 80 -11.61 -8.37 0.30
C ILE A 80 -11.49 -7.17 -0.65
N LEU A 81 -10.64 -6.19 -0.33
CA LEU A 81 -10.36 -5.04 -1.19
C LEU A 81 -9.72 -5.48 -2.51
N ARG A 82 -8.70 -6.34 -2.46
CA ARG A 82 -8.06 -6.91 -3.66
C ARG A 82 -9.10 -7.58 -4.53
N ASP A 83 -9.91 -8.47 -3.97
CA ASP A 83 -10.90 -9.24 -4.73
C ASP A 83 -12.00 -8.32 -5.31
N TYR A 84 -12.38 -7.26 -4.59
CA TYR A 84 -13.26 -6.22 -5.11
C TYR A 84 -12.62 -5.48 -6.28
N VAL A 85 -11.38 -5.02 -6.15
CA VAL A 85 -10.66 -4.31 -7.22
C VAL A 85 -10.51 -5.19 -8.45
N THR A 86 -10.05 -6.43 -8.29
CA THR A 86 -9.87 -7.37 -9.40
C THR A 86 -11.18 -7.73 -10.07
N ALA A 87 -12.30 -7.81 -9.34
CA ALA A 87 -13.61 -8.06 -9.96
C ALA A 87 -14.10 -6.91 -10.86
N HIS A 88 -13.64 -5.67 -10.64
CA HIS A 88 -14.11 -4.50 -11.38
C HIS A 88 -13.10 -3.95 -12.38
N LEU A 89 -11.80 -4.06 -12.07
CA LEU A 89 -10.70 -3.53 -12.88
C LEU A 89 -9.84 -4.63 -13.51
N GLY A 90 -10.06 -5.90 -13.14
CA GLY A 90 -9.24 -7.02 -13.58
C GLY A 90 -9.14 -7.11 -15.09
N ASP A 91 -7.91 -7.09 -15.59
CA ASP A 91 -7.58 -7.08 -17.01
C ASP A 91 -6.30 -7.91 -17.23
N GLU A 92 -6.26 -8.69 -18.30
CA GLU A 92 -5.04 -9.42 -18.70
C GLU A 92 -3.87 -8.49 -19.00
N GLN A 93 -4.15 -7.23 -19.39
CA GLN A 93 -3.18 -6.16 -19.58
C GLN A 93 -2.88 -5.34 -18.31
N GLY A 94 -3.45 -5.73 -17.16
CA GLY A 94 -3.29 -5.02 -15.90
C GLY A 94 -1.83 -4.95 -15.44
N ILE A 95 -1.50 -3.90 -14.68
CA ILE A 95 -0.14 -3.60 -14.22
C ILE A 95 -0.13 -3.56 -12.71
N LEU A 96 0.87 -4.20 -12.11
CA LEU A 96 1.17 -4.10 -10.69
C LEU A 96 2.23 -3.03 -10.46
N ILE A 97 1.90 -1.99 -9.71
CA ILE A 97 2.76 -0.84 -9.46
C ILE A 97 3.13 -0.83 -7.98
N ILE A 98 4.43 -0.83 -7.68
CA ILE A 98 4.94 -0.70 -6.33
C ILE A 98 5.49 0.71 -6.13
N ASP A 99 5.08 1.32 -5.03
CA ASP A 99 5.61 2.61 -4.60
C ASP A 99 5.54 2.75 -3.07
N GLU A 100 6.28 3.71 -2.53
CA GLU A 100 6.17 4.12 -1.14
C GLU A 100 5.58 5.52 -0.99
N THR A 101 4.95 5.78 0.14
CA THR A 101 4.60 7.15 0.51
C THR A 101 4.93 7.45 1.96
N GLY A 102 5.37 8.69 2.18
CA GLY A 102 5.82 9.19 3.46
C GLY A 102 4.77 10.06 4.13
N PHE A 103 4.38 9.69 5.34
CA PHE A 103 3.44 10.44 6.16
C PHE A 103 4.22 11.20 7.23
N ILE A 104 4.31 12.53 7.09
CA ILE A 104 5.00 13.39 8.07
C ILE A 104 4.28 13.30 9.42
N LYS A 105 5.05 13.14 10.49
CA LYS A 105 4.56 13.05 11.87
C LYS A 105 5.35 13.94 12.81
N LYS A 106 4.69 14.36 13.89
CA LYS A 106 5.32 15.01 15.04
C LYS A 106 5.37 14.03 16.22
N GLY A 107 6.43 14.12 17.02
CA GLY A 107 6.65 13.24 18.18
C GLY A 107 7.20 11.85 17.82
N THR A 108 7.26 10.97 18.82
CA THR A 108 7.94 9.67 18.76
C THR A 108 7.02 8.46 18.96
N HIS A 109 5.74 8.70 19.24
CA HIS A 109 4.77 7.67 19.65
C HIS A 109 4.08 6.95 18.48
N SER A 110 3.98 7.57 17.30
CA SER A 110 3.37 6.90 16.15
C SER A 110 4.21 5.69 15.72
N ALA A 111 3.57 4.54 15.49
CA ALA A 111 4.22 3.31 15.06
C ALA A 111 5.19 3.57 13.89
N SER A 112 6.40 3.03 13.95
CA SER A 112 7.41 3.19 12.90
C SER A 112 7.92 4.62 12.62
N VAL A 113 7.52 5.63 13.41
CA VAL A 113 7.97 7.00 13.15
C VAL A 113 9.47 7.17 13.41
N GLN A 114 10.17 7.75 12.44
CA GLN A 114 11.59 8.09 12.50
C GLN A 114 11.93 9.21 11.51
N ARG A 115 13.04 9.92 11.76
CA ARG A 115 13.72 10.73 10.74
C ARG A 115 14.24 9.86 9.60
N GLN A 116 13.56 9.91 8.47
CA GLN A 116 13.93 9.18 7.25
C GLN A 116 13.58 10.03 6.02
N TYR A 117 14.16 9.70 4.87
CA TYR A 117 13.81 10.40 3.63
C TYR A 117 12.34 10.15 3.30
N SER A 118 11.56 11.23 3.19
CA SER A 118 10.19 11.20 2.72
C SER A 118 10.15 11.77 1.31
N GLY A 119 9.78 10.94 0.34
CA GLY A 119 9.64 11.36 -1.06
C GLY A 119 8.65 12.53 -1.19
N THR A 120 7.52 12.47 -0.48
CA THR A 120 6.51 13.52 -0.45
C THR A 120 7.03 14.85 0.10
N ALA A 121 7.97 14.81 1.05
CA ALA A 121 8.57 16.02 1.63
C ALA A 121 9.83 16.49 0.86
N GLY A 122 10.36 15.67 -0.04
CA GLY A 122 11.63 15.88 -0.74
C GLY A 122 12.86 15.92 0.18
N ARG A 123 12.73 15.55 1.46
CA ARG A 123 13.77 15.72 2.48
C ARG A 123 13.67 14.71 3.62
N ILE A 124 14.71 14.67 4.46
CA ILE A 124 14.70 13.86 5.68
C ILE A 124 13.81 14.53 6.72
N GLU A 125 12.72 13.86 7.06
CA GLU A 125 11.75 14.32 8.06
C GLU A 125 11.32 13.17 8.95
N ASN A 126 10.82 13.53 10.13
CA ASN A 126 10.16 12.56 11.00
C ASN A 126 8.86 12.09 10.33
N SER A 127 8.84 10.83 9.91
CA SER A 127 7.76 10.29 9.08
C SER A 127 7.55 8.79 9.31
N GLN A 128 6.37 8.33 8.96
CA GLN A 128 6.08 6.91 8.70
C GLN A 128 6.19 6.67 7.19
N ILE A 129 6.66 5.50 6.79
CA ILE A 129 6.66 5.11 5.37
C ILE A 129 5.75 3.91 5.19
N GLY A 130 4.76 4.04 4.31
CA GLY A 130 3.99 2.90 3.82
C GLY A 130 4.50 2.48 2.45
N VAL A 131 4.60 1.16 2.23
CA VAL A 131 4.82 0.55 0.91
C VAL A 131 3.46 0.08 0.41
N PHE A 132 3.13 0.38 -0.83
CA PHE A 132 1.82 0.13 -1.42
C PHE A 132 1.95 -0.67 -2.71
N LEU A 133 0.97 -1.54 -2.95
CA LEU A 133 0.79 -2.21 -4.23
C LEU A 133 -0.50 -1.66 -4.86
N CYS A 134 -0.33 -0.96 -5.98
CA CYS A 134 -1.42 -0.44 -6.79
C CYS A 134 -1.65 -1.36 -8.00
N TYR A 135 -2.90 -1.62 -8.30
CA TYR A 135 -3.34 -2.30 -9.50
C TYR A 135 -3.88 -1.26 -10.48
N ALA A 136 -3.39 -1.27 -11.72
CA ALA A 136 -3.93 -0.46 -12.81
C ALA A 136 -4.45 -1.38 -13.91
N GLY A 137 -5.73 -1.28 -14.23
CA GLY A 137 -6.37 -2.03 -15.30
C GLY A 137 -7.10 -1.08 -16.26
N ASN A 138 -7.88 -1.63 -17.19
CA ASN A 138 -8.68 -0.79 -18.07
C ASN A 138 -9.76 -0.04 -17.26
N GLY A 139 -9.82 1.28 -17.41
CA GLY A 139 -10.82 2.12 -16.75
C GLY A 139 -10.46 2.62 -15.34
N GLY A 140 -9.32 2.25 -14.75
CA GLY A 140 -8.93 2.82 -13.46
C GLY A 140 -7.76 2.16 -12.75
N HIS A 141 -7.49 2.63 -11.53
CA HIS A 141 -6.46 2.08 -10.66
C HIS A 141 -6.90 2.14 -9.19
N ALA A 142 -6.40 1.21 -8.38
CA ALA A 142 -6.67 1.17 -6.94
C ALA A 142 -5.57 0.43 -6.18
N PHE A 143 -5.36 0.80 -4.92
CA PHE A 143 -4.51 0.01 -4.03
C PHE A 143 -5.14 -1.34 -3.71
N ILE A 144 -4.33 -2.40 -3.78
CA ILE A 144 -4.74 -3.78 -3.49
C ILE A 144 -3.94 -4.39 -2.33
N ASP A 145 -2.84 -3.77 -1.93
CA ASP A 145 -2.05 -4.18 -0.77
C ASP A 145 -1.28 -3.00 -0.17
N ARG A 146 -0.87 -3.14 1.09
CA ARG A 146 -0.12 -2.14 1.85
C ARG A 146 0.73 -2.81 2.92
N ALA A 147 1.86 -2.22 3.25
CA ALA A 147 2.67 -2.58 4.40
C ALA A 147 3.29 -1.33 5.05
N LEU A 148 3.32 -1.28 6.38
CA LEU A 148 4.10 -0.27 7.10
C LEU A 148 5.58 -0.70 7.09
N TYR A 149 6.46 0.12 6.53
CA TYR A 149 7.89 -0.11 6.64
C TYR A 149 8.33 0.18 8.08
N LEU A 150 8.92 -0.80 8.76
CA LEU A 150 9.40 -0.68 10.13
C LEU A 150 10.94 -0.59 10.15
N PRO A 151 11.54 0.55 10.55
CA PRO A 151 12.99 0.67 10.68
C PRO A 151 13.57 -0.26 11.75
N LYS A 152 14.81 -0.73 11.55
CA LYS A 152 15.52 -1.63 12.49
C LYS A 152 15.51 -1.16 13.95
N GLN A 153 15.66 0.15 14.18
CA GLN A 153 15.69 0.71 15.54
C GLN A 153 14.38 0.47 16.33
N TRP A 154 13.25 0.31 15.64
CA TRP A 154 11.99 -0.02 16.28
C TRP A 154 11.97 -1.49 16.72
N THR A 155 12.53 -2.38 15.90
CA THR A 155 12.56 -3.82 16.21
C THR A 155 13.44 -4.18 17.40
N THR A 156 14.32 -3.28 17.82
CA THR A 156 15.18 -3.44 19.00
C THR A 156 14.60 -2.79 20.27
N ASP A 157 13.50 -2.04 20.17
CA ASP A 157 12.85 -1.34 21.28
C ASP A 157 11.43 -1.90 21.48
N ARG A 158 11.34 -2.99 22.25
CA ARG A 158 10.09 -3.71 22.47
C ARG A 158 9.06 -2.88 23.22
N LEU A 159 9.49 -2.14 24.25
CA LEU A 159 8.60 -1.26 25.02
C LEU A 159 7.93 -0.22 24.13
N ARG A 160 8.68 0.35 23.17
CA ARG A 160 8.13 1.30 22.21
C ARG A 160 7.18 0.64 21.20
N CYS A 161 7.49 -0.58 20.76
CA CYS A 161 6.59 -1.36 19.90
C CYS A 161 5.26 -1.65 20.61
N ASP A 162 5.31 -2.10 21.86
CA ASP A 162 4.13 -2.41 22.68
C ASP A 162 3.26 -1.15 22.89
N ALA A 163 3.88 -0.02 23.24
CA ALA A 163 3.18 1.25 23.41
C ALA A 163 2.51 1.74 22.12
N ALA A 164 3.02 1.34 20.95
CA ALA A 164 2.44 1.66 19.64
C ALA A 164 1.48 0.57 19.12
N GLY A 165 1.17 -0.47 19.91
CA GLY A 165 0.27 -1.56 19.54
C GLY A 165 0.83 -2.50 18.47
N MET A 166 2.15 -2.61 18.34
CA MET A 166 2.79 -3.46 17.33
C MET A 166 2.89 -4.92 17.81
N PRO A 167 2.42 -5.92 17.02
CA PRO A 167 2.53 -7.32 17.40
C PRO A 167 3.98 -7.82 17.58
N ASP A 168 4.17 -8.83 18.43
CA ASP A 168 5.46 -9.51 18.64
C ASP A 168 6.06 -10.13 17.37
N SER A 169 5.20 -10.55 16.45
CA SER A 169 5.59 -11.19 15.21
C SER A 169 6.19 -10.23 14.17
N VAL A 170 6.12 -8.91 14.39
CA VAL A 170 6.60 -7.93 13.40
C VAL A 170 8.13 -7.82 13.50
N SER A 171 8.81 -8.30 12.46
CA SER A 171 10.26 -8.17 12.29
C SER A 171 10.64 -7.13 11.25
N PHE A 172 11.91 -6.74 11.23
CA PHE A 172 12.43 -5.85 10.20
C PHE A 172 12.32 -6.50 8.82
N ALA A 173 11.83 -5.74 7.85
CA ALA A 173 11.89 -6.07 6.42
C ALA A 173 12.23 -4.81 5.63
N THR A 174 13.11 -4.93 4.64
CA THR A 174 13.40 -3.85 3.70
C THR A 174 12.17 -3.55 2.84
N LYS A 175 12.07 -2.35 2.26
CA LYS A 175 10.97 -2.01 1.34
C LYS A 175 10.87 -3.01 0.16
N PRO A 176 11.98 -3.42 -0.51
CA PRO A 176 11.92 -4.49 -1.52
C PRO A 176 11.43 -5.84 -0.99
N GLN A 177 11.75 -6.21 0.27
CA GLN A 177 11.21 -7.43 0.87
C GLN A 177 9.70 -7.33 1.11
N LEU A 178 9.20 -6.17 1.57
CA LEU A 178 7.77 -5.92 1.71
C LEU A 178 7.05 -5.98 0.35
N ALA A 179 7.61 -5.33 -0.67
CA ALA A 179 7.11 -5.38 -2.04
C ALA A 179 7.02 -6.82 -2.56
N ARG A 180 8.08 -7.61 -2.37
CA ARG A 180 8.08 -9.04 -2.72
C ARG A 180 6.96 -9.82 -2.02
N HIS A 181 6.71 -9.56 -0.72
CA HIS A 181 5.62 -10.22 0.00
C HIS A 181 4.24 -9.84 -0.54
N MET A 182 4.02 -8.58 -0.90
CA MET A 182 2.77 -8.12 -1.52
C MET A 182 2.57 -8.75 -2.90
N LEU A 183 3.61 -8.77 -3.74
CA LEU A 183 3.57 -9.43 -5.05
C LEU A 183 3.32 -10.93 -4.93
N ALA A 184 3.97 -11.61 -3.98
CA ALA A 184 3.75 -13.04 -3.75
C ALA A 184 2.28 -13.34 -3.37
N ARG A 185 1.64 -12.47 -2.58
CA ARG A 185 0.20 -12.58 -2.29
C ARG A 185 -0.66 -12.36 -3.54
N ALA A 186 -0.34 -11.34 -4.34
CA ALA A 186 -1.04 -11.06 -5.59
C ALA A 186 -0.95 -12.23 -6.59
N PHE A 187 0.23 -12.80 -6.77
CA PHE A 187 0.42 -13.96 -7.66
C PHE A 187 -0.27 -15.21 -7.11
N LYS A 188 -0.19 -15.47 -5.81
CA LYS A 188 -0.92 -16.57 -5.18
C LYS A 188 -2.44 -16.45 -5.34
N ALA A 189 -2.96 -15.23 -5.36
CA ALA A 189 -4.37 -14.94 -5.60
C ALA A 189 -4.76 -14.98 -7.09
N ASN A 190 -3.82 -15.25 -8.01
CA ASN A 190 -4.03 -15.26 -9.45
C ASN A 190 -4.65 -13.95 -9.97
N ILE A 191 -4.22 -12.79 -9.45
CA ILE A 191 -4.64 -11.50 -10.01
C ILE A 191 -4.16 -11.44 -11.48
N PRO A 192 -5.05 -11.11 -12.44
CA PRO A 192 -4.66 -10.93 -13.82
C PRO A 192 -3.74 -9.70 -13.92
N CYS A 193 -2.49 -9.91 -14.33
CA CYS A 193 -1.56 -8.82 -14.61
C CYS A 193 -0.57 -9.24 -15.70
N ARG A 194 -0.23 -8.29 -16.58
CA ARG A 194 0.73 -8.47 -17.65
C ARG A 194 2.17 -8.25 -17.19
N TRP A 195 2.40 -7.27 -16.32
CA TRP A 195 3.75 -6.92 -15.86
C TRP A 195 3.76 -6.14 -14.55
N VAL A 196 4.94 -6.04 -13.95
CA VAL A 196 5.22 -5.31 -12.71
C VAL A 196 6.09 -4.09 -12.97
N THR A 197 5.82 -2.98 -12.27
CA THR A 197 6.65 -1.78 -12.32
C THR A 197 6.91 -1.16 -10.95
N ALA A 198 8.05 -0.50 -10.81
CA ALA A 198 8.46 0.20 -9.61
C ALA A 198 9.64 1.15 -9.89
N ASP A 199 9.89 2.06 -8.96
CA ASP A 199 10.99 3.02 -9.03
C ASP A 199 12.37 2.40 -8.70
N ALA A 200 13.39 3.26 -8.64
CA ALA A 200 14.78 2.86 -8.39
C ALA A 200 15.04 2.33 -6.97
N VAL A 201 14.19 2.61 -5.99
CA VAL A 201 14.30 2.04 -4.64
C VAL A 201 14.15 0.52 -4.71
N TYR A 202 13.23 0.04 -5.53
CA TYR A 202 12.97 -1.38 -5.77
C TYR A 202 13.87 -1.94 -6.86
N GLY A 203 14.04 -1.20 -7.96
CA GLY A 203 14.77 -1.71 -9.11
C GLY A 203 16.26 -1.89 -8.86
N GLN A 204 16.89 -1.16 -7.94
CA GLN A 204 18.28 -1.45 -7.54
C GLN A 204 18.44 -2.73 -6.70
N ASP A 205 17.36 -3.31 -6.16
CA ASP A 205 17.42 -4.54 -5.39
C ASP A 205 17.50 -5.76 -6.32
N ARG A 206 18.73 -6.27 -6.53
CA ARG A 206 18.96 -7.46 -7.36
C ARG A 206 18.16 -8.68 -6.92
N ARG A 207 17.92 -8.87 -5.62
CA ARG A 207 17.20 -10.04 -5.12
C ARG A 207 15.73 -9.99 -5.53
N LEU A 208 15.13 -8.80 -5.56
CA LEU A 208 13.79 -8.59 -6.09
C LEU A 208 13.74 -8.86 -7.59
N ARG A 209 14.71 -8.35 -8.37
CA ARG A 209 14.79 -8.61 -9.83
C ARG A 209 14.88 -10.09 -10.14
N CYS A 210 15.84 -10.80 -9.54
CA CYS A 210 15.99 -12.24 -9.74
C CYS A 210 14.77 -13.04 -9.25
N TRP A 211 14.09 -12.58 -8.19
CA TRP A 211 12.86 -13.21 -7.76
C TRP A 211 11.74 -13.01 -8.78
N LEU A 212 11.54 -11.81 -9.33
CA LEU A 212 10.57 -11.55 -10.39
C LEU A 212 10.84 -12.42 -11.63
N GLU A 213 12.11 -12.52 -12.07
CA GLU A 213 12.51 -13.44 -13.16
C GLU A 213 12.07 -14.88 -12.86
N SER A 214 12.25 -15.35 -11.61
CA SER A 214 11.83 -16.70 -11.19
C SER A 214 10.31 -16.92 -11.14
N GLN A 215 9.52 -15.86 -11.01
CA GLN A 215 8.05 -15.94 -11.02
C GLN A 215 7.48 -15.88 -12.44
N HIS A 216 8.29 -15.46 -13.42
CA HIS A 216 7.97 -15.30 -14.85
C HIS A 216 7.02 -14.17 -15.27
N PRO A 217 6.57 -13.18 -14.45
CA PRO A 217 5.98 -11.98 -15.01
C PRO A 217 7.07 -11.08 -15.63
N PRO A 218 6.83 -10.50 -16.81
CA PRO A 218 7.61 -9.36 -17.28
C PRO A 218 7.62 -8.23 -16.24
N PHE A 219 8.70 -7.45 -16.21
CA PHE A 219 8.78 -6.29 -15.34
C PHE A 219 9.60 -5.16 -15.96
N VAL A 220 9.29 -3.94 -15.57
CA VAL A 220 10.09 -2.75 -15.87
C VAL A 220 10.37 -2.05 -14.56
N LEU A 221 11.62 -2.05 -14.12
CA LEU A 221 12.02 -1.41 -12.87
C LEU A 221 13.05 -0.34 -13.19
N ALA A 222 12.85 0.87 -12.67
CA ALA A 222 13.87 1.90 -12.81
C ALA A 222 15.13 1.48 -12.05
N ILE A 223 16.31 1.77 -12.59
CA ILE A 223 17.59 1.47 -11.94
C ILE A 223 18.49 2.70 -11.95
N PRO A 224 19.42 2.82 -10.98
CA PRO A 224 20.48 3.81 -11.07
C PRO A 224 21.30 3.62 -12.36
N LYS A 225 21.71 4.72 -12.99
CA LYS A 225 22.53 4.66 -14.23
C LYS A 225 23.85 3.91 -14.08
N ASN A 226 24.36 3.81 -12.85
CA ASN A 226 25.60 3.11 -12.49
C ASN A 226 25.36 1.67 -11.99
N GLU A 227 24.13 1.15 -12.10
CA GLU A 227 23.81 -0.23 -11.76
C GLU A 227 24.55 -1.19 -12.71
N TRP A 228 25.07 -2.28 -12.16
CA TRP A 228 25.77 -3.31 -12.92
C TRP A 228 24.82 -4.46 -13.27
N LEU A 229 24.66 -4.73 -14.57
CA LEU A 229 23.75 -5.73 -15.11
C LEU A 229 24.50 -6.78 -15.93
N TRP A 230 23.96 -8.00 -15.99
CA TRP A 230 24.37 -8.96 -17.03
C TRP A 230 23.73 -8.55 -18.35
N TRP A 231 24.56 -8.36 -19.38
CA TRP A 231 24.11 -7.88 -20.69
C TRP A 231 24.82 -8.64 -21.80
N GLN A 232 24.05 -9.42 -22.57
CA GLN A 232 24.45 -10.26 -23.72
C GLN A 232 25.55 -11.32 -23.47
N THR A 233 26.32 -11.18 -22.38
CA THR A 233 27.46 -11.99 -22.00
C THR A 233 27.43 -12.22 -20.48
N PRO A 234 28.17 -13.19 -19.93
CA PRO A 234 28.25 -13.40 -18.47
C PRO A 234 29.06 -12.33 -17.73
N HIS A 235 29.37 -11.20 -18.39
CA HIS A 235 30.06 -10.07 -17.79
C HIS A 235 29.05 -9.01 -17.32
N TYR A 236 29.41 -8.32 -16.24
CA TYR A 236 28.64 -7.16 -15.80
C TYR A 236 29.00 -5.94 -16.64
N THR A 237 27.99 -5.25 -17.15
CA THR A 237 28.10 -3.97 -17.85
C THR A 237 27.23 -2.94 -17.12
N ARG A 238 27.68 -1.69 -17.05
CA ARG A 238 26.90 -0.63 -16.41
C ARG A 238 25.70 -0.25 -17.27
N ALA A 239 24.59 0.06 -16.60
CA ALA A 239 23.34 0.45 -17.24
C ALA A 239 23.51 1.64 -18.20
N ASP A 240 24.29 2.66 -17.85
CA ASP A 240 24.56 3.80 -18.74
C ASP A 240 25.35 3.43 -20.00
N THR A 241 26.25 2.47 -19.92
CA THR A 241 27.01 1.96 -21.06
C THR A 241 26.11 1.13 -21.98
N ILE A 242 25.22 0.33 -21.39
CA ILE A 242 24.21 -0.43 -22.14
C ILE A 242 23.27 0.55 -22.86
N ALA A 243 22.70 1.53 -22.14
CA ALA A 243 21.78 2.50 -22.70
C ALA A 243 22.40 3.29 -23.87
N ALA A 244 23.68 3.68 -23.76
CA ALA A 244 24.39 4.35 -24.85
C ALA A 244 24.67 3.45 -26.07
N SER A 245 24.59 2.12 -25.91
CA SER A 245 24.79 1.14 -27.00
C SER A 245 23.50 0.78 -27.75
N LEU A 246 22.33 1.08 -27.18
CA LEU A 246 21.03 0.89 -27.83
C LEU A 246 20.78 2.07 -28.77
N THR A 247 20.75 1.82 -30.08
CA THR A 247 20.37 2.81 -31.10
C THR A 247 18.86 3.06 -31.07
N ASP A 248 18.39 4.23 -31.54
CA ASP A 248 16.97 4.67 -31.50
C ASP A 248 15.96 3.76 -32.28
N ASP A 249 16.39 2.61 -32.81
CA ASP A 249 15.59 1.70 -33.66
C ASP A 249 15.29 0.32 -33.02
N ASP A 250 15.54 0.11 -31.71
CA ASP A 250 15.16 -1.11 -30.97
C ASP A 250 13.93 -0.91 -30.04
#